data_AF-A0A2N2R8K8-F1
#
_entry.id   AF-A0A2N2R8K8-F1
#
_cell.length_a   1.000
_cell.length_b   1.000
_cell.length_c   1.000
_cell.angle_alpha   90.00
_cell.angle_beta   90.00
_cell.angle_gamma   90.00
#
_symmetry.space_group_name_H-M   'P 1'
#
loop_
_entity.id
_entity.type
_entity.pdbx_description
1 polymer ?
#
loop_
_entity_poly.entity_id
_entity_poly.type
_entity_poly.pdbx_seq_one_letter_code
_entity_poly.pdbx_strand_id
1 'polypeptide(L)'
;MPSPIIARADALMQRRRQSDHEFDDIPVLTDSIDQFDDIPVLTDIEPMPENETQPESGTEAFDPTTEAAQTWPDEVSADDHAMREQVINELAGRIEDRIKAVLPEIISSTIREFLAEQEMIENS
;
A
#
# COMPACT_ATOMS: atom_id res chain seq x y z
N MET A 1 -0.18 -55.68 11.68
CA MET A 1 -0.62 -54.65 10.71
C MET A 1 -0.54 -53.31 11.43
N PRO A 2 0.27 -52.34 10.98
CA PRO A 2 0.19 -50.98 11.53
C PRO A 2 -1.23 -50.45 11.35
N SER A 3 -1.73 -49.68 12.30
CA SER A 3 -3.11 -49.16 12.23
C SER A 3 -3.26 -48.17 11.06
N PRO A 4 -4.46 -48.05 10.46
CA PRO A 4 -4.70 -47.10 9.36
C PRO A 4 -4.35 -45.65 9.71
N ILE A 5 -4.53 -45.28 10.99
CA ILE A 5 -4.19 -43.95 11.51
C ILE A 5 -2.67 -43.73 11.48
N ILE A 6 -1.89 -44.74 11.89
CA ILE A 6 -0.42 -44.66 11.88
C ILE A 6 0.10 -44.61 10.44
N ALA A 7 -0.45 -45.42 9.53
CA ALA A 7 -0.07 -45.40 8.12
C ALA A 7 -0.35 -44.04 7.45
N ARG A 8 -1.49 -43.42 7.76
CA ARG A 8 -1.84 -42.08 7.28
C ARG A 8 -0.93 -40.99 7.85
N ALA A 9 -0.60 -41.09 9.14
CA ALA A 9 0.30 -40.15 9.79
C ALA A 9 1.71 -40.21 9.20
N ASP A 10 2.24 -41.41 8.97
CA ASP A 10 3.57 -41.60 8.37
C ASP A 10 3.62 -41.08 6.92
N ALA A 11 2.59 -41.36 6.13
CA ALA A 11 2.46 -40.79 4.77
C ALA A 11 2.43 -39.25 4.77
N LEU A 12 1.73 -38.63 5.72
CA LEU A 12 1.71 -37.16 5.88
C LEU A 12 3.07 -36.61 6.34
N MET A 13 3.75 -37.30 7.25
CA MET A 13 5.09 -36.92 7.73
C MET A 13 6.14 -37.04 6.63
N GLN A 14 6.05 -38.06 5.77
CA GLN A 14 6.95 -38.26 4.62
C GLN A 14 6.72 -37.20 3.53
N ARG A 15 5.47 -36.85 3.23
CA ARG A 15 5.14 -35.77 2.28
C ARG A 15 5.72 -34.41 2.72
N ARG A 16 5.64 -34.09 4.01
CA ARG A 16 6.17 -32.81 4.54
C ARG A 16 7.69 -32.68 4.44
N ARG A 17 8.44 -33.79 4.46
CA ARG A 17 9.90 -33.76 4.30
C ARG A 17 10.34 -33.55 2.85
N GLN A 18 9.49 -33.86 1.88
CA GLN A 18 9.79 -33.64 0.46
C GLN A 18 9.53 -32.21 0.02
N SER A 19 8.60 -31.49 0.67
CA SER A 19 8.30 -30.09 0.35
C SER A 19 9.42 -29.10 0.70
N ASP A 20 10.40 -29.48 1.55
CA ASP A 20 11.54 -28.59 1.85
C ASP A 20 12.46 -28.38 0.63
N HIS A 21 12.46 -29.28 -0.36
CA HIS A 21 13.30 -29.15 -1.56
C HIS A 21 12.65 -28.34 -2.69
N GLU A 22 11.33 -28.12 -2.63
CA GLU A 22 10.57 -27.42 -3.67
C GLU A 22 10.69 -25.88 -3.53
N PHE A 23 11.18 -25.39 -2.39
CA PHE A 23 11.45 -23.96 -2.17
C PHE A 23 12.71 -23.47 -2.88
N ASP A 24 13.64 -24.36 -3.23
CA ASP A 24 14.88 -24.01 -3.95
C ASP A 24 14.65 -23.85 -5.47
N ASP A 25 13.57 -24.42 -6.01
CA ASP A 25 13.19 -24.36 -7.43
C ASP A 25 12.20 -23.21 -7.75
N ILE A 26 11.99 -22.29 -6.80
CA ILE A 26 11.13 -21.11 -7.03
C ILE A 26 11.94 -20.12 -7.88
N PRO A 27 11.50 -19.78 -9.11
CA PRO A 27 12.16 -18.75 -9.88
C PRO A 27 12.11 -17.43 -9.09
N VAL A 28 13.28 -16.87 -8.80
CA VAL A 28 13.37 -15.52 -8.21
C VAL A 28 12.84 -14.55 -9.25
N LEU A 29 11.65 -14.00 -9.01
CA LEU A 29 11.10 -12.92 -9.81
C LEU A 29 11.91 -11.67 -9.51
N THR A 30 12.93 -11.43 -10.34
CA THR A 30 13.62 -10.14 -10.35
C THR A 30 12.70 -9.16 -11.05
N ASP A 31 11.87 -8.47 -10.27
CA ASP A 31 11.21 -7.26 -10.75
C ASP A 31 12.30 -6.30 -11.26
N SER A 32 12.08 -5.70 -12.43
CA SER A 32 13.05 -4.81 -13.07
C SER A 32 13.29 -3.59 -12.18
N ILE A 33 14.35 -3.60 -11.38
CA ILE A 33 14.81 -2.45 -10.60
C ILE A 33 15.75 -1.60 -11.45
N ASP A 34 15.63 -0.27 -11.37
CA ASP A 34 16.64 0.60 -11.96
C ASP A 34 17.94 0.51 -11.16
N GLN A 35 19.09 0.40 -11.85
CA GLN A 35 20.40 0.17 -11.22
C GLN A 35 20.89 1.36 -10.39
N PHE A 36 20.25 2.52 -10.52
CA PHE A 36 20.66 3.75 -9.86
C PHE A 36 19.85 4.06 -8.60
N ASP A 37 18.56 3.72 -8.56
CA ASP A 37 17.65 4.23 -7.53
C ASP A 37 16.99 3.14 -6.66
N ASP A 38 17.23 1.83 -6.89
CA ASP A 38 16.55 0.73 -6.17
C ASP A 38 15.00 0.82 -6.19
N ILE A 39 14.45 1.56 -7.17
CA ILE A 39 13.00 1.74 -7.36
C ILE A 39 12.53 0.70 -8.39
N PRO A 40 11.42 -0.03 -8.13
CA PRO A 40 10.83 -0.94 -9.10
C PRO A 40 10.28 -0.15 -10.30
N VAL A 41 10.75 -0.49 -11.51
CA VAL A 41 10.32 0.13 -12.75
C VAL A 41 9.14 -0.64 -13.32
N LEU A 42 8.06 0.06 -13.65
CA LEU A 42 6.95 -0.51 -14.39
C LEU A 42 7.38 -0.72 -15.85
N THR A 43 7.67 -1.96 -16.23
CA THR A 43 7.88 -2.31 -17.64
C THR A 43 6.53 -2.43 -18.35
N ASP A 44 6.35 -1.63 -19.40
CA ASP A 44 5.18 -1.73 -20.27
C ASP A 44 5.12 -3.14 -20.89
N ILE A 45 4.01 -3.84 -20.67
CA ILE A 45 3.74 -5.11 -21.33
C ILE A 45 3.32 -4.79 -22.76
N GLU A 46 4.09 -5.25 -23.75
CA GLU A 46 3.68 -5.21 -25.15
C GLU A 46 2.37 -6.00 -25.28
N PRO A 47 1.29 -5.42 -25.84
CA PRO A 47 0.04 -6.11 -26.00
C PRO A 47 0.28 -7.33 -26.90
N MET A 48 0.20 -8.52 -26.30
CA MET A 48 0.25 -9.79 -27.01
C MET A 48 -0.81 -9.76 -28.13
N PRO A 49 -0.50 -10.15 -29.38
CA PRO A 49 -1.51 -10.18 -30.43
C PRO A 49 -2.66 -11.08 -29.99
N GLU A 50 -3.84 -10.47 -29.94
CA GLU A 50 -5.10 -11.09 -29.59
C GLU A 50 -5.37 -12.26 -30.53
N ASN A 51 -5.23 -13.48 -30.03
CA ASN A 51 -5.65 -14.65 -30.76
C ASN A 51 -7.19 -14.70 -30.72
N GLU A 52 -7.80 -14.17 -31.78
CA GLU A 52 -9.13 -14.42 -32.31
C GLU A 52 -10.25 -14.71 -31.30
N THR A 53 -11.05 -13.69 -30.96
CA THR A 53 -12.51 -13.71 -31.24
C THR A 53 -13.05 -12.28 -31.14
N GLN A 54 -13.09 -11.57 -32.27
CA GLN A 54 -13.90 -10.37 -32.44
C GLN A 54 -15.35 -10.80 -32.73
N PRO A 55 -16.36 -10.00 -32.30
CA PRO A 55 -16.93 -9.12 -33.32
C PRO A 55 -17.17 -7.71 -32.79
N GLU A 56 -16.64 -6.72 -33.50
CA GLU A 56 -17.09 -5.34 -33.43
C GLU A 56 -18.36 -5.24 -34.29
N SER A 57 -19.43 -4.68 -33.74
CA SER A 57 -20.11 -3.58 -34.42
C SER A 57 -21.10 -2.89 -33.50
N GLY A 58 -20.65 -1.74 -33.02
CA GLY A 58 -21.40 -0.49 -33.06
C GLY A 58 -22.54 -0.35 -32.07
N THR A 59 -22.40 0.58 -31.13
CA THR A 59 -23.39 1.65 -30.90
C THR A 59 -22.69 2.76 -30.11
N GLU A 60 -22.72 3.97 -30.65
CA GLU A 60 -22.39 5.21 -29.95
C GLU A 60 -23.26 5.35 -28.70
N ALA A 61 -22.63 5.47 -27.52
CA ALA A 61 -23.07 6.19 -26.31
C ALA A 61 -22.41 5.55 -25.08
N PHE A 62 -21.19 5.97 -24.74
CA PHE A 62 -20.62 5.64 -23.44
C PHE A 62 -21.18 6.60 -22.38
N ASP A 63 -22.28 6.16 -21.78
CA ASP A 63 -22.69 6.44 -20.41
C ASP A 63 -21.48 6.18 -19.47
N PRO A 64 -21.21 6.98 -18.41
CA PRO A 64 -20.03 6.83 -17.58
C PRO A 64 -20.14 5.55 -16.73
N THR A 65 -19.69 4.44 -17.30
CA THR A 65 -19.56 3.16 -16.60
C THR A 65 -18.37 3.26 -15.67
N THR A 66 -18.70 3.57 -14.42
CA THR A 66 -18.20 2.91 -13.22
C THR A 66 -16.75 2.47 -13.31
N GLU A 67 -15.89 3.35 -12.80
CA GLU A 67 -14.58 3.04 -12.24
C GLU A 67 -14.62 1.66 -11.58
N ALA A 68 -13.95 0.70 -12.22
CA ALA A 68 -13.72 -0.62 -11.64
C ALA A 68 -12.77 -0.41 -10.45
N ALA A 69 -13.38 -0.11 -9.29
CA ALA A 69 -12.71 -0.15 -8.00
C ALA A 69 -12.01 -1.50 -7.91
N GLN A 70 -10.68 -1.47 -7.87
CA GLN A 70 -9.88 -2.59 -7.40
C GLN A 70 -10.40 -2.92 -6.00
N THR A 71 -11.25 -3.93 -5.90
CA THR A 71 -11.68 -4.49 -4.64
C THR A 71 -10.47 -5.19 -4.03
N TRP A 72 -9.76 -4.46 -3.16
CA TRP A 72 -9.04 -5.11 -2.07
C TRP A 72 -10.01 -6.07 -1.37
N PRO A 73 -9.55 -7.24 -0.90
CA PRO A 73 -10.42 -8.14 -0.16
C PRO A 73 -10.97 -7.38 1.05
N ASP A 74 -12.25 -7.00 0.95
CA ASP A 74 -13.01 -6.32 1.98
C ASP A 74 -13.41 -7.36 3.03
N GLU A 75 -12.39 -7.88 3.73
CA GLU A 75 -12.54 -8.63 4.96
C GLU A 75 -11.85 -7.88 6.11
N VAL A 76 -11.97 -6.55 6.14
CA VAL A 76 -11.73 -5.82 7.38
C VAL A 76 -12.94 -6.08 8.27
N SER A 77 -12.78 -6.95 9.28
CA SER A 77 -13.81 -7.16 10.29
C SER A 77 -14.31 -5.80 10.81
N ALA A 78 -15.62 -5.66 11.02
CA ALA A 78 -16.23 -4.40 11.49
C ALA A 78 -15.54 -3.85 12.77
N ASP A 79 -14.98 -4.75 13.58
CA ASP A 79 -14.19 -4.42 14.77
C ASP A 79 -12.86 -3.69 14.45
N ASP A 80 -12.18 -4.03 13.34
CA ASP A 80 -10.95 -3.33 12.92
C ASP A 80 -11.24 -1.93 12.41
N HIS A 81 -12.39 -1.73 11.73
CA HIS A 81 -12.82 -0.41 11.28
C HIS A 81 -13.13 0.52 12.46
N ALA A 82 -13.89 0.04 13.46
CA ALA A 82 -14.21 0.82 14.65
C ALA A 82 -12.95 1.17 15.47
N MET A 83 -11.99 0.24 15.58
CA MET A 83 -10.70 0.50 16.22
C MET A 83 -9.89 1.56 15.46
N ARG A 84 -9.86 1.50 14.12
CA ARG A 84 -9.18 2.51 13.30
C ARG A 84 -9.80 3.89 13.46
N GLU A 85 -11.12 4.00 13.42
CA GLU A 85 -11.81 5.28 13.65
C GLU A 85 -11.49 5.87 15.02
N GLN A 86 -11.43 5.04 16.08
CA GLN A 86 -11.03 5.50 17.41
C GLN A 86 -9.62 6.09 17.41
N VAL A 87 -8.65 5.42 16.79
CA VAL A 87 -7.27 5.90 16.69
C VAL A 87 -7.19 7.20 15.88
N ILE A 88 -7.92 7.30 14.77
CA ILE A 88 -7.97 8.52 13.94
C ILE A 88 -8.50 9.70 14.75
N ASN A 89 -9.61 9.51 15.48
CA ASN A 89 -10.20 10.56 16.29
C ASN A 89 -9.28 11.00 17.43
N GLU A 90 -8.62 10.06 18.11
CA GLU A 90 -7.67 10.37 19.17
C GLU A 90 -6.43 11.10 18.63
N LEU A 91 -5.89 10.66 17.49
CA LEU A 91 -4.77 11.29 16.82
C LEU A 91 -5.12 12.70 16.37
N ALA A 92 -6.29 12.90 15.76
CA ALA A 92 -6.79 14.20 15.34
C ALA A 92 -6.89 15.17 16.52
N GLY A 93 -7.47 14.72 17.64
CA GLY A 93 -7.56 15.51 18.87
C GLY A 93 -6.17 15.91 19.41
N ARG A 94 -5.23 14.96 19.49
CA ARG A 94 -3.85 15.25 19.93
C ARG A 94 -3.13 16.23 19.02
N ILE A 95 -3.31 16.11 17.71
CA ILE A 95 -2.72 17.02 16.73
C ILE A 95 -3.32 18.42 16.93
N GLU A 96 -4.63 18.52 17.06
CA GLU A 96 -5.32 19.79 17.28
C GLU A 96 -4.84 20.49 18.55
N ASP A 97 -4.78 19.77 19.68
CA ASP A 97 -4.31 20.30 20.95
C ASP A 97 -2.86 20.78 20.87
N ARG A 98 -1.99 19.99 20.20
CA ARG A 98 -0.58 20.38 20.00
C ARG A 98 -0.45 21.61 19.11
N ILE A 99 -1.22 21.70 18.02
CA ILE A 99 -1.23 22.88 17.15
C ILE A 99 -1.68 24.10 17.96
N LYS A 100 -2.77 24.00 18.72
CA LYS A 100 -3.26 25.10 19.58
C LYS A 100 -2.22 25.56 20.60
N ALA A 101 -1.45 24.63 21.17
CA ALA A 101 -0.41 24.95 22.14
C ALA A 101 0.81 25.64 21.50
N VAL A 102 1.22 25.22 20.30
CA VAL A 102 2.50 25.64 19.68
C VAL A 102 2.33 26.84 18.74
N LEU A 103 1.16 26.96 18.09
CA LEU A 103 0.90 28.01 17.09
C LEU A 103 1.11 29.44 17.60
N PRO A 104 0.71 29.82 18.85
CA PRO A 104 1.00 31.15 19.37
C PRO A 104 2.50 31.46 19.50
N GLU A 105 3.30 30.46 19.84
CA GLU A 105 4.75 30.59 19.98
C GLU A 105 5.41 30.80 18.61
N ILE A 106 5.03 29.99 17.61
CA ILE A 106 5.49 30.13 16.23
C ILE A 106 5.20 31.54 15.71
N ILE A 107 3.94 32.00 15.81
CA ILE A 107 3.55 33.33 15.36
C ILE A 107 4.38 34.41 16.06
N SER A 108 4.55 34.31 17.37
CA SER A 108 5.31 35.30 18.15
C SER A 108 6.78 35.34 17.73
N SER A 109 7.40 34.18 17.49
CA SER A 109 8.77 34.08 17.02
C SER A 109 8.92 34.71 15.63
N THR A 110 8.05 34.36 14.69
CA THR A 110 8.09 34.86 13.31
C THR A 110 7.87 36.37 13.25
N ILE A 111 6.94 36.91 14.03
CA ILE A 111 6.72 38.37 14.09
C ILE A 111 7.96 39.08 14.64
N ARG A 112 8.60 38.55 15.70
CA ARG A 112 9.82 39.15 16.26
C ARG A 112 10.96 39.15 15.26
N GLU A 113 11.17 38.04 14.57
CA GLU A 113 12.19 37.90 13.53
C GLU A 113 11.96 38.91 12.39
N PHE A 114 10.73 39.00 11.89
CA PHE A 114 10.35 39.97 10.85
C PHE A 114 10.58 41.42 11.29
N LEU A 115 10.19 41.78 12.52
CA LEU A 115 10.39 43.14 13.03
C LEU A 115 11.87 43.48 13.20
N ALA A 116 12.69 42.52 13.66
CA ALA A 116 14.13 42.72 13.80
C ALA A 116 14.81 42.93 12.44
N GLU A 117 14.41 42.17 11.41
CA GLU A 117 14.88 42.36 10.04
C GLU A 117 14.53 43.75 9.50
N GLN A 118 13.29 44.20 9.73
CA GLN A 118 12.84 45.54 9.33
C GLN A 118 13.64 46.66 10.01
N GLU A 119 13.92 46.54 11.31
CA GLU A 119 14.74 47.50 12.05
C GLU A 119 16.18 47.56 11.52
N MET A 120 16.75 46.41 11.13
CA MET A 120 18.09 46.38 10.54
C MET A 120 18.14 47.07 9.17
N ILE A 121 17.11 46.92 8.35
CA ILE A 121 17.02 47.58 7.04
C ILE A 121 16.83 49.09 7.21
N GLU A 122 16.01 49.53 8.16
CA GLU A 122 15.75 50.95 8.40
C GLU A 122 16.97 51.67 9.00
N ASN A 123 17.79 50.96 9.80
CA ASN A 123 19.00 51.49 10.43
C ASN A 123 20.30 51.23 9.63
N SER A 124 20.22 50.68 8.42
CA SER A 124 21.36 50.46 7.51
C SER A 124 21.52 51.57 6.47
#